data_AF-Q2SHW6-F1
#
_entry.id   AF-Q2SHW6-F1
#
_cell.length_a   1.000
_cell.length_b   1.000
_cell.length_c   1.000
_cell.angle_alpha   90.00
_cell.angle_beta   90.00
_cell.angle_gamma   90.00
#
_symmetry.space_group_name_H-M   'P 1'
#
loop_
_entity.id
_entity.type
_entity.pdbx_description
1 polymer ?
#
loop_
_entity_poly.entity_id
_entity_poly.type
_entity_poly.pdbx_seq_one_letter_code
_entity_poly.pdbx_strand_id
1 'polypeptide(L)'
;MDTNINLPVKWQEDTEIPGEGLYLVAVRYPYGMGTYDIVYWNGEEWELGYTAEVVGWVTVDNLIGVMKAGWPAGDTFDLDND
;
A
#
# COMPACT_ATOMS: atom_id res chain seq x y z
N MET A 1 -22.97 5.40 -9.60
CA MET A 1 -22.16 4.17 -9.69
C MET A 1 -21.31 4.14 -8.45
N ASP A 2 -21.38 3.09 -7.64
CA ASP A 2 -20.38 2.88 -6.59
C ASP A 2 -19.04 2.61 -7.27
N THR A 3 -18.13 3.59 -7.22
CA THR A 3 -16.77 3.50 -7.79
C THR A 3 -15.79 2.83 -6.83
N ASN A 4 -16.29 2.32 -5.71
CA ASN A 4 -15.46 1.78 -4.63
C ASN A 4 -15.08 0.33 -4.94
N ILE A 5 -13.77 0.08 -5.02
CA ILE A 5 -13.21 -1.26 -5.12
C ILE A 5 -12.89 -1.72 -3.69
N ASN A 6 -13.50 -2.83 -3.27
CA ASN A 6 -13.16 -3.48 -2.01
C ASN A 6 -11.98 -4.41 -2.23
N LEU A 7 -10.84 -4.10 -1.61
CA LEU A 7 -9.67 -4.96 -1.61
C LEU A 7 -9.68 -5.84 -0.35
N PRO A 8 -9.48 -7.17 -0.46
CA PRO A 8 -9.47 -8.09 0.68
C PRO A 8 -8.13 -8.01 1.42
N VAL A 9 -7.82 -6.85 1.99
CA VAL A 9 -6.58 -6.60 2.73
C VAL A 9 -6.65 -7.30 4.09
N LYS A 10 -5.66 -8.16 4.38
CA LYS A 10 -5.47 -8.77 5.70
C LYS A 10 -4.45 -7.97 6.49
N TRP A 11 -4.92 -6.96 7.20
CA TRP A 11 -4.10 -6.09 8.04
C TRP A 11 -3.26 -6.89 9.03
N GLN A 12 -2.00 -6.47 9.16
CA GLN A 12 -1.12 -6.86 10.26
C GLN A 12 -1.16 -5.74 11.30
N GLU A 13 -1.32 -6.11 12.56
CA GLU A 13 -1.46 -5.21 13.71
C GLU A 13 -0.53 -5.74 14.81
N ASP A 14 0.25 -4.86 15.45
CA ASP A 14 1.16 -5.20 16.56
C ASP A 14 2.19 -6.33 16.27
N THR A 15 2.49 -6.59 15.00
CA THR A 15 3.50 -7.56 14.57
C THR A 15 4.78 -6.88 14.10
N GLU A 16 5.91 -7.60 14.21
CA GLU A 16 7.21 -7.17 13.68
C GLU A 16 7.14 -6.90 12.17
N ILE A 17 7.70 -5.77 11.74
CA ILE A 17 7.72 -5.37 10.33
C ILE A 17 8.87 -6.14 9.63
N PRO A 18 8.63 -6.86 8.52
CA PRO A 18 9.58 -7.81 7.95
C PRO A 18 10.93 -7.21 7.52
N GLY A 19 10.97 -5.91 7.24
CA GLY A 19 12.17 -5.20 6.80
C GLY A 19 11.84 -3.83 6.23
N GLU A 20 12.90 -3.10 5.87
CA GLU A 20 12.76 -1.80 5.20
C GLU A 20 11.98 -1.92 3.89
N GLY A 21 11.15 -0.92 3.57
CA GLY A 21 10.39 -0.93 2.32
C GLY A 21 9.09 -0.14 2.35
N LEU A 22 8.34 -0.21 1.24
CA LEU A 22 7.03 0.41 1.10
C LEU A 22 5.92 -0.52 1.56
N TYR A 23 4.99 0.03 2.32
CA TYR A 23 3.82 -0.67 2.86
C TYR A 23 2.56 0.15 2.61
N LEU A 24 1.45 -0.54 2.36
CA LEU A 24 0.14 0.07 2.53
C LEU A 24 -0.16 0.07 4.03
N VAL A 25 -0.44 1.24 4.57
CA VAL A 25 -0.74 1.43 5.99
C VAL A 25 -2.14 1.98 6.18
N ALA A 26 -2.78 1.60 7.28
CA ALA A 26 -3.92 2.30 7.85
C ALA A 26 -3.38 3.28 8.88
N VAL A 27 -3.71 4.57 8.73
CA VAL A 27 -3.27 5.63 9.65
C VAL A 27 -4.45 6.23 10.39
N ARG A 28 -4.20 6.61 11.64
CA ARG A 28 -5.13 7.33 12.51
C ARG A 28 -4.58 8.71 12.81
N TYR A 29 -5.35 9.74 12.50
CA TYR A 29 -5.07 11.12 12.88
C TYR A 29 -5.44 11.39 14.35
N PRO A 30 -4.79 12.37 15.01
CA PRO A 30 -5.04 12.68 16.44
C PRO A 30 -6.51 12.91 16.83
N TYR A 31 -7.34 13.36 15.89
CA TYR A 31 -8.76 13.67 16.11
C TYR A 31 -9.71 12.52 15.75
N GLY A 32 -9.20 11.30 15.54
CA GLY A 32 -9.99 10.08 15.39
C GLY A 32 -10.43 9.75 13.95
N MET A 33 -10.10 10.59 12.97
CA MET A 33 -10.24 10.22 11.55
C MET A 33 -9.08 9.33 11.12
N GLY A 34 -9.25 8.58 10.03
CA GLY A 34 -8.19 7.77 9.46
C GLY A 34 -8.27 7.68 7.95
N THR A 35 -7.18 7.23 7.34
CA THR A 35 -7.09 6.96 5.90
C THR A 35 -6.14 5.79 5.67
N TYR A 36 -6.00 5.37 4.41
CA TYR A 36 -4.91 4.53 3.97
C TYR A 36 -3.83 5.40 3.31
N ASP A 37 -2.57 4.97 3.41
CA ASP A 37 -1.43 5.62 2.76
C ASP A 37 -0.38 4.59 2.35
N ILE A 38 0.55 4.97 1.47
CA ILE A 38 1.75 4.17 1.16
C ILE A 38 2.93 4.84 1.84
N VAL A 39 3.51 4.18 2.83
CA VAL A 39 4.55 4.75 3.69
C VAL A 39 5.78 3.85 3.68
N TYR A 40 6.96 4.47 3.73
CA TYR A 40 8.22 3.76 3.86
C TYR A 40 8.50 3.44 5.34
N TRP A 41 8.86 2.19 5.62
CA TRP A 41 9.47 1.80 6.88
C TRP A 41 10.98 1.77 6.70
N ASN A 42 11.72 2.51 7.53
CA ASN A 42 13.17 2.60 7.40
C ASN A 42 13.95 1.64 8.32
N GLY A 43 13.25 0.69 8.97
CA GLY A 43 13.86 -0.26 9.90
C GLY A 43 13.65 0.12 11.36
N GLU A 44 13.39 1.40 11.64
CA GLU A 44 13.22 1.93 13.00
C GLU A 44 11.88 2.65 13.18
N GLU A 45 11.45 3.41 12.17
CA GLU A 45 10.21 4.18 12.20
C GLU A 45 9.50 4.28 10.84
N TRP A 46 8.22 4.65 10.90
CA TRP A 46 7.43 4.99 9.72
C TRP A 46 7.76 6.42 9.27
N GLU A 47 8.16 6.58 8.02
CA GLU A 47 8.50 7.89 7.45
C GLU A 47 7.24 8.69 7.06
N LEU A 48 6.48 9.09 8.07
CA LEU A 48 5.29 9.92 7.91
C LEU A 48 5.66 11.40 7.76
N GLY A 49 5.20 12.03 6.69
CA GLY A 49 5.33 13.49 6.51
C GLY A 49 4.35 14.34 7.33
N TYR A 50 3.61 13.73 8.27
CA TYR A 50 2.54 14.36 9.04
C TYR A 50 2.31 13.63 10.37
N THR A 51 1.64 14.29 11.32
CA THR A 51 1.29 13.68 12.60
C THR A 51 0.13 12.69 12.45
N ALA A 52 0.46 11.41 12.50
CA ALA A 52 -0.50 10.31 12.58
C ALA A 52 0.16 9.07 13.23
N GLU A 53 -0.66 8.07 13.50
CA GLU A 53 -0.23 6.77 14.02
C GLU A 53 -0.59 5.68 13.00
N VAL A 54 0.36 4.81 12.67
CA VAL A 54 0.08 3.60 11.88
C VAL A 54 -0.58 2.57 12.79
N VAL A 55 -1.80 2.18 12.47
CA VAL A 55 -2.60 1.21 13.24
C VAL A 55 -2.69 -0.16 12.58
N GLY A 56 -2.21 -0.28 11.35
CA GLY A 56 -2.10 -1.56 10.64
C GLY A 56 -1.34 -1.40 9.33
N TRP A 57 -0.74 -2.49 8.85
CA TRP A 57 0.08 -2.48 7.64
C TRP A 57 -0.05 -3.78 6.83
N VAL A 58 0.27 -3.70 5.53
CA VAL A 58 0.55 -4.86 4.66
C VAL A 58 1.66 -4.50 3.67
N THR A 59 2.44 -5.49 3.23
CA THR A 59 3.43 -5.28 2.17
C THR A 59 2.76 -4.85 0.88
N VAL A 60 3.41 -3.98 0.10
CA VAL A 60 2.90 -3.60 -1.23
C VAL A 60 2.76 -4.84 -2.13
N ASP A 61 3.65 -5.82 -2.03
CA ASP A 61 3.54 -7.07 -2.81
C ASP A 61 2.22 -7.82 -2.55
N ASN A 62 1.77 -7.88 -1.30
CA ASN A 62 0.47 -8.47 -0.95
C ASN A 62 -0.69 -7.68 -1.57
N LEU A 63 -0.58 -6.36 -1.61
CA LEU A 63 -1.56 -5.49 -2.26
C LEU A 63 -1.58 -5.69 -3.78
N ILE A 64 -0.40 -5.68 -4.43
CA ILE A 64 -0.27 -5.93 -5.87
C ILE A 64 -0.85 -7.29 -6.24
N GLY A 65 -0.58 -8.33 -5.43
CA GLY A 65 -1.05 -9.69 -5.68
C GLY A 65 -2.58 -9.85 -5.72
N VAL A 66 -3.34 -8.96 -5.05
CA VAL A 66 -4.82 -8.99 -5.09
C VAL A 66 -5.42 -8.08 -6.16
N MET A 67 -4.64 -7.19 -6.76
CA MET A 67 -5.13 -6.25 -7.77
C MET A 67 -5.14 -6.88 -9.17
N LYS A 68 -6.23 -6.64 -9.90
CA LYS A 68 -6.36 -6.95 -11.33
C LYS A 68 -6.52 -5.67 -12.14
N ALA A 69 -5.47 -4.85 -12.16
CA ALA A 69 -5.47 -3.55 -12.85
C ALA A 69 -5.36 -3.68 -14.39
N GLY A 70 -5.02 -4.87 -14.89
CA GLY A 70 -4.65 -5.05 -16.30
C GLY A 70 -3.31 -4.38 -16.62
N TRP A 71 -2.94 -4.44 -17.89
CA TRP A 71 -1.76 -3.74 -18.41
C TRP A 71 -2.20 -2.49 -19.18
N PRO A 72 -1.44 -1.39 -19.17
CA PRO A 72 -1.77 -0.20 -19.95
C PRO A 72 -1.93 -0.54 -21.45
N ALA A 73 -3.10 -0.22 -22.02
CA ALA A 73 -3.44 -0.59 -23.39
C ALA A 73 -2.53 0.03 -24.47
N GLY A 74 -1.82 1.12 -24.12
CA GLY A 74 -0.89 1.81 -25.02
C GLY A 74 0.54 1.25 -25.00
N ASP A 75 0.83 0.28 -24.12
CA ASP A 75 2.13 -0.38 -24.14
C ASP A 75 2.11 -1.55 -25.14
N THR A 76 2.45 -1.24 -26.38
CA THR A 76 2.69 -2.21 -27.44
C THR A 76 4.19 -2.46 -27.52
N PHE A 77 4.65 -3.59 -26.99
CA PHE A 77 6.00 -4.06 -27.21
C PHE A 77 6.09 -4.51 -28.68
N ASP A 78 6.54 -3.63 -29.58
CA ASP A 78 6.78 -3.98 -30.99
C ASP A 78 7.96 -4.96 -31.06
N LEU A 79 7.66 -6.25 -31.18
CA LEU A 79 8.63 -7.29 -31.51
C LEU A 79 8.92 -7.29 -33.02
N ASP A 80 9.28 -6.13 -33.59
CA ASP A 80 9.71 -6.01 -34.99
C ASP A 80 11.19 -5.61 -35.05
N ASN A 81 12.06 -6.48 -34.51
CA ASN A 81 13.49 -6.51 -34.85
C ASN A 81 14.00 -7.96 -34.72
N ASP A 82 13.71 -8.78 -35.72
CA ASP A 82 14.58 -9.89 -36.17
C ASP A 82 14.36 -10.17 -37.66
#